data_AF-A0A661T8T0-F1
#
_entry.id   AF-A0A661T8T0-F1
#
_cell.length_a   1.000
_cell.length_b   1.000
_cell.length_c   1.000
_cell.angle_alpha   90.00
_cell.angle_beta   90.00
_cell.angle_gamma   90.00
#
_symmetry.space_group_name_H-M   'P 1'
#
loop_
_entity.id
_entity.type
_entity.pdbx_description
1 polymer ?
#
loop_
_entity_poly.entity_id
_entity_poly.type
_entity_poly.pdbx_seq_one_letter_code
_entity_poly.pdbx_strand_id
1 'polypeptide(L)'
;MAGRKFDLVITDVHMPILDGIEMLRRMKKAGRREKVIIMTGDPSDERFREADLPPVVTRLQKPFRMDNLLNVVVAAMANGTGECPAGVPSAM
;
A
#
# COMPACT_ATOMS: atom_id res chain seq x y z
N MET A 1 -20.37 -0.92 17.15
CA MET A 1 -18.91 -1.17 17.20
C MET A 1 -18.21 0.08 16.68
N ALA A 2 -17.61 0.90 17.55
CA ALA A 2 -16.84 2.06 17.09
C ALA A 2 -15.71 1.56 16.19
N GLY A 3 -15.74 1.94 14.91
CA GLY A 3 -14.76 1.47 13.93
C GLY A 3 -13.36 1.81 14.40
N ARG A 4 -12.52 0.79 14.58
CA ARG A 4 -11.10 1.01 14.86
C ARG A 4 -10.50 1.78 13.70
N LYS A 5 -10.02 2.99 13.98
CA LYS A 5 -9.20 3.75 13.03
C LYS A 5 -7.81 3.14 13.07
N PHE A 6 -7.27 2.85 11.88
CA PHE A 6 -5.90 2.41 11.73
C PHE A 6 -5.10 3.57 11.14
N ASP A 7 -3.84 3.72 11.49
CA ASP A 7 -3.00 4.76 10.88
C ASP A 7 -2.39 4.27 9.55
N LEU A 8 -2.15 2.96 9.48
CA LEU A 8 -1.50 2.27 8.37
C LEU A 8 -2.08 0.87 8.20
N VAL A 9 -2.30 0.48 6.94
CA VAL A 9 -2.69 -0.87 6.53
C VAL A 9 -1.61 -1.43 5.63
N ILE A 10 -1.18 -2.66 5.89
CA ILE A 10 -0.22 -3.38 5.04
C ILE A 10 -0.93 -4.62 4.52
N THR A 11 -0.99 -4.79 3.20
CA THR A 11 -1.69 -5.91 2.57
C THR A 11 -0.91 -6.49 1.39
N ASP A 12 -1.13 -7.77 1.11
CA ASP A 12 -0.69 -8.41 -0.11
C ASP A 12 -1.63 -8.07 -1.28
N VAL A 13 -1.12 -8.11 -2.51
CA VAL A 13 -1.94 -8.06 -3.72
C VAL A 13 -2.64 -9.40 -3.92
N HIS A 14 -1.87 -10.47 -3.88
CA HIS A 14 -2.36 -11.80 -4.18
C HIS A 14 -2.79 -12.49 -2.89
N MET A 15 -4.05 -12.28 -2.50
CA MET A 15 -4.70 -12.99 -1.41
C MET A 15 -5.82 -13.90 -1.95
N PRO A 16 -6.03 -15.09 -1.35
CA PRO A 16 -7.22 -15.87 -1.65
C PRO A 16 -8.47 -15.12 -1.16
N ILE A 17 -9.59 -15.24 -1.90
CA ILE A 17 -10.91 -14.68 -1.58
C ILE A 17 -11.06 -13.17 -1.84
N LEU A 18 -10.15 -12.31 -1.37
CA LEU A 18 -10.21 -10.86 -1.56
C LEU A 18 -8.89 -10.30 -2.05
N ASP A 19 -8.84 -9.84 -3.30
CA ASP A 19 -7.67 -9.17 -3.88
C ASP A 19 -7.36 -7.86 -3.10
N GLY A 20 -6.07 -7.61 -2.82
CA GLY A 20 -5.63 -6.36 -2.18
C GLY A 20 -6.04 -5.11 -2.95
N ILE A 21 -6.15 -5.20 -4.28
CA ILE A 21 -6.63 -4.10 -5.14
C ILE A 21 -8.13 -3.85 -4.91
N GLU A 22 -8.93 -4.91 -4.81
CA GLU A 22 -10.35 -4.79 -4.51
C GLU A 22 -10.58 -4.27 -3.08
N MET A 23 -9.75 -4.68 -2.13
CA MET A 23 -9.72 -4.11 -0.78
C MET A 23 -9.49 -2.60 -0.82
N LEU A 24 -8.54 -2.11 -1.61
CA LEU A 24 -8.30 -0.67 -1.77
C LEU A 24 -9.52 0.06 -2.33
N ARG A 25 -10.17 -0.48 -3.38
CA ARG A 25 -11.37 0.13 -3.95
C ARG A 25 -12.50 0.22 -2.91
N ARG A 26 -12.69 -0.83 -2.11
CA ARG A 26 -13.66 -0.82 -1.00
C ARG A 26 -13.31 0.18 0.09
N MET A 27 -12.03 0.31 0.45
CA MET A 27 -11.57 1.32 1.40
C MET A 27 -11.88 2.73 0.88
N LYS A 28 -11.54 3.01 -0.38
CA LYS A 28 -11.85 4.31 -1.02
C LYS A 28 -13.35 4.61 -0.99
N LYS A 29 -14.20 3.66 -1.41
CA LYS A 29 -15.67 3.80 -1.39
C LYS A 29 -16.24 3.99 0.01
N ALA A 30 -15.63 3.37 1.02
CA ALA A 30 -15.99 3.55 2.42
C ALA A 30 -15.49 4.88 3.03
N GLY A 31 -14.82 5.74 2.25
CA GLY A 31 -14.26 7.00 2.75
C GLY A 31 -13.10 6.81 3.73
N ARG A 32 -12.47 5.63 3.72
CA ARG A 32 -11.31 5.30 4.54
C ARG A 32 -10.09 6.06 4.01
N ARG A 33 -9.36 6.71 4.91
CA ARG A 33 -8.22 7.60 4.62
C ARG A 33 -6.90 7.08 5.19
N GLU A 34 -6.94 5.88 5.73
CA GLU A 34 -5.76 5.16 6.22
C GLU A 34 -4.72 5.03 5.11
N LYS A 35 -3.45 5.17 5.49
CA LYS A 35 -2.34 4.95 4.58
C LYS A 35 -2.27 3.47 4.24
N VAL A 36 -1.97 3.11 3.00
CA VAL A 36 -1.89 1.69 2.60
C VAL A 36 -0.55 1.36 1.96
N ILE A 37 0.09 0.32 2.47
CA ILE A 37 1.25 -0.31 1.82
C ILE A 37 0.76 -1.62 1.19
N ILE A 38 0.99 -1.74 -0.11
CA ILE A 38 0.70 -2.95 -0.85
C ILE A 38 1.98 -3.69 -1.19
N MET A 39 2.01 -4.98 -0.89
CA MET A 39 3.11 -5.87 -1.22
C MET A 39 2.77 -6.68 -2.47
N THR A 40 3.51 -6.48 -3.56
CA THR A 40 3.28 -7.17 -4.85
C THR A 40 4.49 -7.99 -5.26
N GLY A 41 4.27 -9.17 -5.85
CA GLY A 41 5.33 -9.90 -6.56
C GLY A 41 5.57 -9.36 -7.97
N ASP A 42 4.56 -8.71 -8.56
CA ASP A 42 4.63 -8.12 -9.90
C ASP A 42 4.45 -6.59 -9.82
N PRO A 43 5.51 -5.80 -10.01
CA PRO A 43 5.42 -4.34 -10.00
C PRO A 43 4.76 -3.77 -11.27
N SER A 44 4.60 -4.58 -12.32
CA SER A 44 4.12 -4.16 -13.65
C SER A 44 2.61 -4.26 -13.79
N ASP A 45 1.94 -4.88 -12.81
CA ASP A 45 0.51 -5.14 -12.80
C ASP A 45 -0.29 -3.86 -13.08
N GLU A 46 -0.96 -3.85 -14.24
CA GLU A 46 -1.66 -2.70 -14.78
C GLU A 46 -2.84 -2.25 -13.93
N ARG A 47 -3.37 -3.16 -13.10
CA ARG A 47 -4.47 -2.86 -12.17
C ARG A 47 -4.09 -1.78 -11.16
N PHE A 48 -2.80 -1.56 -10.94
CA PHE A 48 -2.31 -0.45 -10.13
C PHE A 48 -2.28 0.91 -10.82
N ARG A 49 -2.41 0.96 -12.15
CA ARG A 49 -2.47 2.22 -12.93
C ARG A 49 -3.90 2.75 -13.02
N GLU A 50 -4.88 1.99 -12.55
CA GLU A 50 -6.27 2.41 -12.53
C GLU A 50 -6.47 3.64 -11.65
N ALA A 51 -7.19 4.63 -12.18
CA ALA A 51 -7.53 5.87 -11.48
C ALA A 51 -8.43 5.67 -10.24
N ASP A 52 -8.93 4.45 -10.01
CA ASP A 52 -9.84 4.17 -8.90
C ASP A 52 -9.15 3.76 -7.58
N LEU A 53 -7.82 3.76 -7.52
CA LEU A 53 -7.12 3.46 -6.27
C LEU A 53 -7.01 4.69 -5.35
N PRO A 54 -6.86 4.50 -4.03
CA PRO A 54 -6.56 5.59 -3.11
C PRO A 54 -5.24 6.28 -3.50
N PRO A 55 -5.13 7.61 -3.32
CA PRO A 55 -3.92 8.35 -3.67
C PRO A 55 -2.70 8.03 -2.77
N VAL A 56 -2.88 7.36 -1.63
CA VAL A 56 -1.84 7.13 -0.61
C VAL A 56 -1.38 5.66 -0.58
N VAL A 57 -1.29 5.02 -1.74
CA VAL A 57 -0.86 3.63 -1.85
C VAL A 57 0.65 3.58 -2.11
N THR A 58 1.42 3.14 -1.12
CA THR A 58 2.84 2.81 -1.31
C THR A 58 2.97 1.36 -1.74
N ARG A 59 3.82 1.08 -2.73
CA ARG A 59 4.05 -0.28 -3.23
C ARG A 59 5.39 -0.82 -2.73
N LEU A 60 5.39 -2.06 -2.30
CA LEU A 60 6.58 -2.80 -1.89
C LEU A 60 6.69 -4.08 -2.72
N GLN A 61 7.76 -4.19 -3.51
CA GLN A 61 7.98 -5.34 -4.37
C GLN A 61 8.57 -6.51 -3.56
N LYS A 62 8.07 -7.72 -3.80
CA LYS A 62 8.62 -8.97 -3.27
C LYS A 62 9.65 -9.57 -4.24
N PRO A 63 10.69 -10.25 -3.73
CA PRO A 63 11.07 -10.34 -2.31
C PRO A 63 11.66 -9.01 -1.82
N PHE A 64 11.45 -8.69 -0.54
CA PHE A 64 12.03 -7.50 0.10
C PHE A 64 12.73 -7.87 1.40
N ARG A 65 13.69 -7.04 1.79
CA ARG A 65 14.36 -7.12 3.10
C ARG A 65 13.51 -6.45 4.18
N MET A 66 13.68 -6.87 5.43
CA MET A 66 13.00 -6.24 6.57
C MET A 66 13.34 -4.75 6.68
N ASP A 67 14.59 -4.38 6.40
CA ASP A 67 15.05 -2.99 6.39
C ASP A 67 14.25 -2.13 5.40
N ASN A 68 13.92 -2.68 4.23
CA ASN A 68 13.11 -2.00 3.22
C ASN A 68 11.67 -1.80 3.69
N LEU A 69 11.06 -2.82 4.30
CA LEU A 69 9.72 -2.71 4.87
C LEU A 69 9.67 -1.61 5.94
N LEU A 70 10.63 -1.60 6.87
CA LEU A 70 10.70 -0.59 7.92
C LEU A 70 10.86 0.82 7.36
N ASN A 71 11.75 0.99 6.37
CA ASN A 71 11.93 2.29 5.70
C ASN A 71 10.63 2.78 5.03
N VAL A 72 9.90 1.88 4.37
CA VAL A 72 8.60 2.20 3.75
C VAL A 72 7.57 2.57 4.80
N VAL A 73 7.51 1.86 5.92
CA VAL A 73 6.60 2.17 7.03
C VAL A 73 6.93 3.53 7.63
N VAL A 74 8.20 3.81 7.91
CA VAL A 74 8.62 5.12 8.46
C VAL A 74 8.29 6.24 7.49
N ALA A 75 8.58 6.08 6.20
CA ALA A 75 8.27 7.08 5.18
C ALA A 75 6.75 7.30 5.04
N ALA A 76 5.97 6.21 5.02
CA ALA A 76 4.51 6.29 4.98
C ALA A 76 3.99 7.02 6.22
N MET A 77 4.51 6.75 7.41
CA MET A 77 4.08 7.40 8.64
C MET A 77 4.50 8.86 8.72
N ALA A 78 5.71 9.21 8.28
CA ALA A 78 6.26 10.57 8.27
C ALA A 78 5.55 11.50 7.27
N ASN A 79 5.17 10.97 6.11
CA ASN A 79 4.46 11.74 5.09
C ASN A 79 2.97 11.75 5.42
N GLY A 80 2.53 12.75 6.18
CA GLY A 80 1.13 13.14 6.20
C GLY A 80 0.76 13.63 4.80
N THR A 81 0.13 12.77 4.00
CA THR A 81 -0.28 12.95 2.58
C THR A 81 0.74 12.51 1.52
N GLY A 82 0.42 11.38 0.87
CA GLY A 82 0.37 11.32 -0.60
C GLY A 82 1.63 11.25 -1.45
N GLU A 83 2.85 11.14 -0.91
CA GLU A 83 4.04 10.99 -1.76
C GLU A 83 4.79 9.68 -1.52
N CYS A 84 4.88 8.88 -2.59
CA CYS A 84 5.82 7.78 -2.71
C CYS A 84 7.24 8.33 -2.51
N PRO A 85 8.01 7.85 -1.52
CA PRO A 85 9.42 8.21 -1.41
C PRO A 85 10.14 7.68 -2.66
N ALA A 86 10.47 8.59 -3.57
CA ALA A 86 11.37 8.34 -4.68
C ALA A 86 12.77 8.10 -4.10
N GLY A 87 13.08 6.85 -3.76
CA GLY A 87 14.36 6.52 -3.14
C GLY A 87 14.40 5.22 -2.34
N VAL A 88 13.35 4.39 -2.33
CA VAL A 88 13.55 3.01 -1.85
C VAL A 88 14.50 2.30 -2.81
N PRO A 89 15.71 1.93 -2.36
CA PRO A 89 16.65 1.23 -3.22
C PRO A 89 16.02 -0.09 -3.63
N SER A 90 15.78 -0.23 -4.94
CA SER A 90 15.57 -1.53 -5.55
C SER A 90 16.91 -2.24 -5.47
N ALA A 91 17.11 -3.03 -4.42
CA ALA A 91 18.32 -3.78 -4.22
C ALA A 91 18.31 -5.02 -5.13
N MET A 92 19.43 -5.20 -5.82
CA MET A 92 19.82 -6.37 -6.63
C MET A 92 19.73 -7.68 -5.84
#